data_AF-A0A392NV06-F1
#
_entry.id   AF-A0A392NV06-F1
#
_cell.length_a   1.000
_cell.length_b   1.000
_cell.length_c   1.000
_cell.angle_alpha   90.00
_cell.angle_beta   90.00
_cell.angle_gamma   90.00
#
_symmetry.space_group_name_H-M   'P 1'
#
loop_
_entity.id
_entity.type
_entity.pdbx_description
1 polymer ?
#
loop_
_entity_poly.entity_id
_entity_poly.type
_entity_poly.pdbx_seq_one_letter_code
_entity_poly.pdbx_strand_id
1 'polypeptide(L)'
;MKAVRKQKGGVFFLHGYGGTGKTFMWRTLASSLRSKSQIVLTVASSGIASLLLPGGRTAHSKFKIPVPTLDNSTCEIEHDDEHAGLLKLTKLIIWDEAPMAHRFTFEALERTLRDVMSSFKNSKTVFGGKVIVFGGDFRQILPVVPRGTRSDIVHASINSSKIWDHCKVLTLTQNMRLKNNGKSDEIKKFSDWILKVGEGKLAVPNDGYAEIDIPKELLIVDYDEPIPAIVQSTYPNLIDHYKSHHFLQSRAILASTIEVVDQINTYVLSLIPG
;
A
#
# COMPACT_ATOMS: atom_id res chain seq x y z
N MET A 1 19.95 -3.33 5.98
CA MET A 1 20.61 -4.42 6.75
C MET A 1 21.50 -3.95 7.90
N LYS A 2 22.38 -2.93 7.74
CA LYS A 2 23.26 -2.45 8.83
C LYS A 2 22.49 -2.04 10.10
N ALA A 3 21.39 -1.30 9.96
CA ALA A 3 20.51 -0.90 11.07
C ALA A 3 19.95 -2.13 11.82
N VAL A 4 19.41 -3.11 11.08
CA VAL A 4 18.89 -4.36 11.65
C VAL A 4 19.97 -5.15 12.39
N ARG A 5 21.21 -5.21 11.88
CA ARG A 5 22.32 -5.90 12.58
C ARG A 5 22.72 -5.19 13.88
N LYS A 6 22.73 -3.85 13.88
CA LYS A 6 23.15 -3.04 15.03
C LYS A 6 22.06 -2.87 16.09
N GLN A 7 20.77 -3.03 15.74
CA GLN A 7 19.62 -2.85 16.62
C GLN A 7 19.67 -1.52 17.42
N LYS A 8 20.04 -0.43 16.75
CA LYS A 8 20.10 0.94 17.33
C LYS A 8 18.94 1.82 16.83
N GLY A 9 17.82 1.21 16.44
CA GLY A 9 16.72 1.92 15.76
C GLY A 9 17.00 2.25 14.31
N GLY A 10 15.96 2.76 13.64
CA GLY A 10 16.03 3.31 12.30
C GLY A 10 14.68 3.28 11.61
N VAL A 11 14.27 4.43 11.08
CA VAL A 11 13.05 4.57 10.29
C VAL A 11 13.45 4.78 8.85
N PHE A 12 12.86 4.00 7.94
CA PHE A 12 13.12 4.08 6.52
C PHE A 12 11.80 4.12 5.76
N PHE A 13 11.78 4.78 4.62
CA PHE A 13 10.68 4.71 3.66
C PHE A 13 11.21 4.28 2.30
N LEU A 14 10.74 3.14 1.79
CA LEU A 14 11.05 2.69 0.44
C LEU A 14 9.98 3.19 -0.53
N HIS A 15 10.30 4.28 -1.21
CA HIS A 15 9.51 4.81 -2.29
C HIS A 15 9.75 4.02 -3.57
N GLY A 16 8.69 3.70 -4.30
CA GLY A 16 8.79 3.10 -5.63
C GLY A 16 7.44 2.98 -6.27
N TYR A 17 7.33 3.31 -7.55
CA TYR A 17 6.07 3.18 -8.29
C TYR A 17 5.72 1.73 -8.63
N GLY A 18 4.54 1.53 -9.21
CA GLY A 18 4.09 0.22 -9.69
C GLY A 18 5.12 -0.47 -10.58
N GLY A 19 5.41 -1.74 -10.31
CA GLY A 19 6.37 -2.53 -11.09
C GLY A 19 7.85 -2.38 -10.70
N THR A 20 8.21 -1.52 -9.74
CA THR A 20 9.60 -1.35 -9.29
C THR A 20 10.16 -2.49 -8.42
N GLY A 21 9.32 -3.45 -8.01
CA GLY A 21 9.76 -4.61 -7.23
C GLY A 21 9.74 -4.43 -5.70
N LYS A 22 8.97 -3.47 -5.16
CA LYS A 22 8.80 -3.31 -3.69
C LYS A 22 8.42 -4.61 -2.98
N THR A 23 7.40 -5.33 -3.48
CA THR A 23 6.97 -6.61 -2.90
C THR A 23 8.07 -7.66 -2.93
N PHE A 24 8.88 -7.69 -4.00
CA PHE A 24 10.06 -8.57 -4.07
C PHE A 24 11.06 -8.20 -2.97
N MET A 25 11.37 -6.91 -2.80
CA MET A 25 12.23 -6.43 -1.71
C MET A 25 11.74 -6.85 -0.33
N TRP A 26 10.43 -6.76 -0.05
CA TRP A 26 9.83 -7.22 1.21
C TRP A 26 10.06 -8.70 1.45
N ARG A 27 9.81 -9.53 0.44
CA ARG A 27 10.06 -10.98 0.49
C ARG A 27 11.53 -11.28 0.72
N THR A 28 12.44 -10.64 -0.01
CA THR A 28 13.89 -10.84 0.13
C THR A 28 14.39 -10.46 1.51
N LEU A 29 13.98 -9.30 2.05
CA LEU A 29 14.38 -8.85 3.38
C LEU A 29 13.84 -9.78 4.48
N ALA A 30 12.56 -10.15 4.41
CA ALA A 30 11.93 -11.04 5.36
C ALA A 30 12.61 -12.43 5.34
N SER A 31 12.78 -13.03 4.16
CA SER A 31 13.42 -14.34 4.02
C SER A 31 14.88 -14.33 4.48
N SER A 32 15.65 -13.29 4.15
CA SER A 32 17.05 -13.17 4.56
C SER A 32 17.22 -13.14 6.09
N LEU A 33 16.34 -12.43 6.80
CA LEU A 33 16.39 -12.36 8.26
C LEU A 33 15.81 -13.62 8.91
N ARG A 34 14.69 -14.14 8.41
CA ARG A 34 14.06 -15.37 8.91
C ARG A 34 14.96 -16.60 8.74
N SER A 35 15.78 -16.66 7.68
CA SER A 35 16.80 -17.72 7.51
C SER A 35 17.86 -17.75 8.62
N LYS A 36 17.95 -16.69 9.43
CA LYS A 36 18.83 -16.57 10.60
C LYS A 36 18.05 -16.67 11.91
N SER A 37 16.85 -17.27 11.85
CA SER A 37 15.91 -17.39 12.97
C SER A 37 15.52 -16.06 13.60
N GLN A 38 15.58 -14.96 12.83
CA GLN A 38 15.18 -13.63 13.30
C GLN A 38 13.72 -13.36 12.99
N ILE A 39 13.05 -12.67 13.90
CA ILE A 39 11.64 -12.33 13.77
C ILE A 39 11.49 -11.06 12.94
N VAL A 40 10.70 -11.16 11.87
CA VAL A 40 10.29 -10.05 11.00
C VAL A 40 8.77 -10.02 10.94
N LEU A 41 8.21 -8.87 11.32
CA LEU A 41 6.78 -8.60 11.16
C LEU A 41 6.55 -7.87 9.85
N THR A 42 5.64 -8.40 9.04
CA THR A 42 5.23 -7.79 7.78
C THR A 42 3.77 -7.42 7.90
N VAL A 43 3.45 -6.15 7.71
CA VAL A 43 2.09 -5.62 7.75
C VAL A 43 1.80 -4.77 6.52
N ALA A 44 0.53 -4.54 6.24
CA ALA A 44 0.12 -3.55 5.26
C ALA A 44 -1.05 -2.70 5.79
N SER A 45 -1.28 -1.54 5.18
CA SER A 45 -2.42 -0.68 5.54
C SER A 45 -3.77 -1.27 5.10
N SER A 46 -3.81 -2.06 4.02
CA SER A 46 -5.02 -2.72 3.52
C SER A 46 -4.96 -4.25 3.64
N GLY A 47 -6.13 -4.89 3.73
CA GLY A 47 -6.25 -6.35 3.80
C GLY A 47 -5.64 -7.04 2.58
N ILE A 48 -6.01 -6.61 1.37
CA ILE A 48 -5.52 -7.19 0.11
C ILE A 48 -4.00 -7.05 -0.02
N ALA A 49 -3.43 -5.89 0.32
CA ALA A 49 -1.98 -5.71 0.27
C ALA A 49 -1.25 -6.64 1.25
N SER A 50 -1.84 -6.90 2.42
CA SER A 50 -1.23 -7.79 3.42
C SER A 50 -1.08 -9.23 2.93
N LEU A 51 -1.98 -9.71 2.06
CA LEU A 51 -1.93 -11.07 1.48
C LEU A 51 -0.69 -11.28 0.59
N LEU A 52 -0.11 -10.20 0.06
CA LEU A 52 1.08 -10.27 -0.80
C LEU A 52 2.38 -10.43 0.01
N LEU A 53 2.32 -10.21 1.33
CA LEU A 53 3.46 -10.23 2.24
C LEU A 53 3.61 -11.58 2.95
N PRO A 54 4.85 -12.03 3.25
CA PRO A 54 5.10 -13.31 3.92
C PRO A 54 4.54 -13.41 5.35
N GLY A 55 3.39 -14.04 5.52
CA GLY A 55 2.67 -14.05 6.81
C GLY A 55 2.10 -12.68 7.16
N GLY A 56 1.73 -11.91 6.13
CA GLY A 56 1.21 -10.56 6.29
C GLY A 56 -0.14 -10.51 7.01
N ARG A 57 -0.34 -9.41 7.74
CA ARG A 57 -1.63 -9.01 8.33
C ARG A 57 -1.82 -7.52 8.14
N THR A 58 -3.04 -7.02 8.32
CA THR A 58 -3.23 -5.57 8.41
C THR A 58 -2.50 -5.02 9.64
N ALA A 59 -2.01 -3.79 9.54
CA ALA A 59 -1.35 -3.14 10.67
C ALA A 59 -2.29 -2.99 11.88
N HIS A 60 -3.56 -2.67 11.62
CA HIS A 60 -4.61 -2.60 12.64
C HIS A 60 -4.73 -3.91 13.42
N SER A 61 -4.87 -5.05 12.72
CA SER A 61 -4.97 -6.35 13.37
C SER A 61 -3.67 -6.75 14.06
N LYS A 62 -2.52 -6.52 13.42
CA LYS A 62 -1.24 -6.97 13.96
C LYS A 62 -0.85 -6.21 15.21
N PHE A 63 -1.10 -4.90 15.25
CA PHE A 63 -0.70 -4.05 16.36
C PHE A 63 -1.86 -3.66 17.26
N LYS A 64 -3.07 -4.22 17.09
CA LYS A 64 -4.27 -3.85 17.85
C LYS A 64 -4.47 -2.32 17.90
N ILE A 65 -4.41 -1.69 16.71
CA ILE A 65 -4.56 -0.24 16.58
C ILE A 65 -6.06 0.09 16.66
N PRO A 66 -6.49 1.00 17.54
CA PRO A 66 -7.90 1.32 17.71
C PRO A 66 -8.48 1.98 16.46
N VAL A 67 -9.76 1.73 16.22
CA VAL A 67 -10.55 2.36 15.15
C VAL A 67 -11.77 3.02 15.80
N PRO A 68 -11.88 4.36 15.84
CA PRO A 68 -10.97 5.34 15.22
C PRO A 68 -9.63 5.49 15.97
N THR A 69 -8.57 5.83 15.24
CA THR A 69 -7.28 6.24 15.85
C THR A 69 -7.24 7.76 15.97
N LEU A 70 -7.01 8.26 17.18
CA LEU A 70 -6.92 9.68 17.51
C LEU A 70 -5.46 10.09 17.78
N ASP A 71 -5.25 11.39 17.95
CA ASP A 71 -3.93 11.99 18.14
C ASP A 71 -3.22 11.50 19.40
N ASN A 72 -3.93 11.08 20.45
CA ASN A 72 -3.37 10.56 21.69
C ASN A 72 -3.48 9.02 21.83
N SER A 73 -4.02 8.33 20.82
CA SER A 73 -4.25 6.89 20.90
C SER A 73 -2.97 6.08 21.09
N THR A 74 -3.08 4.94 21.74
CA THR A 74 -2.06 3.89 21.78
C THR A 74 -2.64 2.61 21.20
N CYS A 75 -1.78 1.69 20.81
CA CYS A 75 -2.19 0.32 20.51
C CYS A 75 -2.64 -0.39 21.79
N GLU A 76 -3.64 -1.26 21.69
CA GLU A 76 -4.18 -2.07 22.80
C GLU A 76 -3.26 -3.27 23.14
N ILE A 77 -1.98 -2.98 23.40
CA ILE A 77 -0.95 -3.95 23.73
C ILE A 77 -0.35 -3.57 25.08
N GLU A 78 -0.54 -4.44 26.07
CA GLU A 78 0.01 -4.27 27.42
C GLU A 78 1.46 -4.76 27.49
N HIS A 79 2.25 -4.23 28.43
CA HIS A 79 3.68 -4.50 28.53
C HIS A 79 4.03 -5.99 28.73
N ASP A 80 3.17 -6.72 29.44
CA ASP A 80 3.35 -8.14 29.81
C ASP A 80 2.50 -9.09 28.94
N ASP A 81 1.86 -8.57 27.89
CA ASP A 81 1.18 -9.38 26.86
C ASP A 81 2.23 -10.22 26.09
N GLU A 82 1.87 -11.44 25.71
CA GLU A 82 2.64 -12.28 24.79
C GLU A 82 2.96 -11.52 23.49
N HIS A 83 2.02 -10.69 23.04
CA HIS A 83 2.23 -9.84 21.87
C HIS A 83 3.35 -8.81 22.08
N ALA A 84 3.45 -8.22 23.28
CA ALA A 84 4.57 -7.34 23.61
C ALA A 84 5.89 -8.10 23.66
N GLY A 85 5.91 -9.33 24.16
CA GLY A 85 7.06 -10.24 24.07
C GLY A 85 7.55 -10.43 22.64
N LEU A 86 6.63 -10.70 21.70
CA LEU A 86 6.93 -10.81 20.28
C LEU A 86 7.52 -9.51 19.70
N LEU A 87 6.94 -8.35 20.07
CA LEU A 87 7.45 -7.04 19.64
C LEU A 87 8.86 -6.79 20.18
N LYS A 88 9.14 -7.14 21.45
CA LYS A 88 10.48 -7.05 22.06
C LYS A 88 11.53 -7.89 21.31
N LEU A 89 11.16 -9.07 20.80
CA LEU A 89 12.06 -9.94 20.03
C LEU A 89 12.18 -9.57 18.54
N THR A 90 11.19 -8.87 17.99
CA THR A 90 11.16 -8.47 16.57
C THR A 90 12.38 -7.62 16.18
N LYS A 91 13.04 -8.00 15.07
CA LYS A 91 14.25 -7.33 14.57
C LYS A 91 13.97 -6.30 13.47
N LEU A 92 12.87 -6.49 12.73
CA LEU A 92 12.43 -5.62 11.64
C LEU A 92 10.91 -5.64 11.55
N ILE A 93 10.33 -4.46 11.39
CA ILE A 93 8.92 -4.28 11.00
C ILE A 93 8.91 -3.72 9.58
N ILE A 94 8.17 -4.36 8.69
CA ILE A 94 7.90 -3.89 7.32
C ILE A 94 6.43 -3.51 7.27
N TRP A 95 6.13 -2.31 6.78
CA TRP A 95 4.77 -1.83 6.61
C TRP A 95 4.56 -1.33 5.18
N ASP A 96 3.81 -2.10 4.39
CA ASP A 96 3.51 -1.79 2.99
C ASP A 96 2.24 -0.95 2.85
N GLU A 97 2.14 -0.19 1.76
CA GLU A 97 1.08 0.80 1.53
C GLU A 97 0.90 1.81 2.67
N ALA A 98 2.02 2.23 3.27
CA ALA A 98 2.04 3.20 4.35
C ALA A 98 1.38 4.56 4.02
N PRO A 99 1.50 5.12 2.80
CA PRO A 99 0.84 6.40 2.45
C PRO A 99 -0.68 6.41 2.64
N MET A 100 -1.33 5.24 2.61
CA MET A 100 -2.78 5.14 2.80
C MET A 100 -3.22 5.32 4.26
N ALA A 101 -2.33 5.13 5.23
CA ALA A 101 -2.68 5.16 6.64
C ALA A 101 -2.55 6.59 7.21
N HIS A 102 -3.48 6.94 8.11
CA HIS A 102 -3.45 8.20 8.83
C HIS A 102 -2.20 8.27 9.73
N ARG A 103 -1.60 9.45 9.88
CA ARG A 103 -0.37 9.62 10.68
C ARG A 103 -0.51 9.12 12.12
N PHE A 104 -1.69 9.29 12.71
CA PHE A 104 -2.00 8.84 14.07
C PHE A 104 -1.86 7.34 14.25
N THR A 105 -2.07 6.56 13.19
CA THR A 105 -1.86 5.11 13.18
C THR A 105 -0.38 4.75 13.40
N PHE A 106 0.54 5.52 12.81
CA PHE A 106 1.98 5.35 13.04
C PHE A 106 2.42 5.87 14.40
N GLU A 107 1.86 7.00 14.83
CA GLU A 107 2.20 7.62 16.12
C GLU A 107 1.69 6.81 17.31
N ALA A 108 0.51 6.18 17.19
CA ALA A 108 0.02 5.24 18.19
C ALA A 108 0.96 4.05 18.36
N LEU A 109 1.44 3.46 17.25
CA LEU A 109 2.45 2.40 17.29
C LEU A 109 3.78 2.90 17.88
N GLU A 110 4.18 4.14 17.58
CA GLU A 110 5.41 4.75 18.12
C GLU A 110 5.38 4.85 19.64
N ARG A 111 4.28 5.37 20.20
CA ARG A 111 4.06 5.47 21.64
C ARG A 111 4.06 4.11 22.30
N THR A 112 3.30 3.16 21.74
CA THR A 112 3.24 1.80 22.29
C THR A 112 4.60 1.11 22.23
N LEU A 113 5.35 1.21 21.13
CA LEU A 113 6.68 0.59 21.06
C LEU A 113 7.69 1.27 21.97
N ARG A 114 7.58 2.58 22.21
CA ARG A 114 8.40 3.27 23.21
C ARG A 114 8.10 2.75 24.62
N ASP A 115 6.83 2.53 24.94
CA ASP A 115 6.39 2.02 26.23
C ASP A 115 6.77 0.55 26.45
N VAL A 116 6.45 -0.33 25.49
CA VAL A 116 6.81 -1.76 25.50
C VAL A 116 8.32 -1.97 25.59
N MET A 117 9.12 -1.07 25.02
CA MET A 117 10.58 -1.13 25.06
C MET A 117 11.20 -0.31 26.19
N SER A 118 10.41 0.25 27.11
CA SER A 118 10.85 1.18 28.16
C SER A 118 12.00 0.66 29.03
N SER A 119 12.01 -0.63 29.31
CA SER A 119 13.04 -1.35 30.08
C SER A 119 14.39 -1.50 29.37
N PHE A 120 14.45 -1.23 28.06
CA PHE A 120 15.69 -1.32 27.27
C PHE A 120 16.39 0.04 27.16
N LYS A 121 17.73 0.02 27.11
CA LYS A 121 18.57 1.24 27.02
C LYS A 121 18.22 2.18 25.85
N ASN A 122 17.57 1.68 24.80
CA ASN A 122 17.19 2.45 23.62
C ASN A 122 15.74 2.97 23.65
N SER A 123 15.03 2.86 24.77
CA SER A 123 13.61 3.24 24.87
C SER A 123 13.31 4.68 24.42
N LYS A 124 14.24 5.61 24.64
CA LYS A 124 14.09 7.02 24.24
C LYS A 124 14.17 7.24 22.72
N THR A 125 14.64 6.26 21.95
CA THR A 125 14.67 6.37 20.48
C THR A 125 13.29 6.13 19.86
N VAL A 126 13.08 6.58 18.63
CA VAL A 126 11.80 6.39 17.91
C VAL A 126 11.49 4.90 17.80
N PHE A 127 10.21 4.54 18.02
CA PHE A 127 9.72 3.16 18.07
C PHE A 127 10.49 2.27 19.06
N GLY A 128 10.99 2.82 20.18
CA GLY A 128 11.70 2.04 21.20
C GLY A 128 12.98 1.36 20.68
N GLY A 129 13.60 1.91 19.63
CA GLY A 129 14.82 1.36 19.03
C GLY A 129 14.59 0.24 18.02
N LYS A 130 13.34 0.00 17.63
CA LYS A 130 13.00 -0.93 16.55
C LYS A 130 13.40 -0.35 15.19
N VAL A 131 13.72 -1.25 14.27
CA VAL A 131 13.92 -0.89 12.86
C VAL A 131 12.62 -1.06 12.13
N ILE A 132 12.14 0.01 11.51
CA ILE A 132 10.90 0.03 10.73
C ILE A 132 11.22 0.47 9.31
N VAL A 133 10.64 -0.24 8.35
CA VAL A 133 10.69 0.14 6.94
C VAL A 133 9.25 0.26 6.43
N PHE A 134 8.86 1.50 6.14
CA PHE A 134 7.63 1.82 5.44
C PHE A 134 7.82 1.64 3.93
N GLY A 135 6.74 1.30 3.26
CA GLY A 135 6.70 1.04 1.83
C GLY A 135 5.49 1.71 1.20
N GLY A 136 5.64 2.24 -0.02
CA GLY A 136 4.51 2.74 -0.77
C GLY A 136 4.89 3.70 -1.89
N ASP A 137 3.88 4.33 -2.45
CA ASP A 137 4.00 5.36 -3.46
C ASP A 137 3.01 6.49 -3.15
N PHE A 138 3.50 7.70 -2.91
CA PHE A 138 2.65 8.86 -2.59
C PHE A 138 1.82 9.35 -3.78
N ARG A 139 2.07 8.82 -4.99
CA ARG A 139 1.23 9.02 -6.17
C ARG A 139 -0.03 8.14 -6.17
N GLN A 140 -0.12 7.20 -5.23
CA GLN A 140 -1.29 6.33 -5.06
C GLN A 140 -2.25 6.93 -4.03
N ILE A 141 -3.01 6.08 -3.35
CA ILE A 141 -4.05 6.46 -2.41
C ILE A 141 -3.43 7.08 -1.16
N LEU A 142 -3.84 8.30 -0.84
CA LEU A 142 -3.53 9.02 0.40
C LEU A 142 -4.53 8.68 1.51
N PRO A 143 -4.33 9.11 2.76
CA PRO A 143 -5.25 8.80 3.83
C PRO A 143 -6.64 9.37 3.56
N VAL A 144 -7.67 8.55 3.80
CA VAL A 144 -9.06 8.97 3.66
C VAL A 144 -9.43 9.82 4.87
N VAL A 145 -9.73 11.10 4.62
CA VAL A 145 -10.27 12.03 5.63
C VAL A 145 -11.69 12.40 5.21
N PRO A 146 -12.74 11.81 5.84
CA PRO A 146 -14.11 12.07 5.46
C PRO A 146 -14.43 13.57 5.52
N ARG A 147 -14.93 14.13 4.40
CA ARG A 147 -15.23 15.57 4.25
C ARG A 147 -14.03 16.49 4.48
N GLY A 148 -12.81 15.95 4.43
CA GLY A 148 -11.57 16.71 4.59
C GLY A 148 -11.19 17.49 3.34
N THR A 149 -10.51 18.61 3.55
CA THR A 149 -9.86 19.38 2.50
C THR A 149 -8.53 18.74 2.08
N ARG A 150 -7.92 19.24 1.00
CA ARG A 150 -6.55 18.85 0.60
C ARG A 150 -5.54 19.06 1.73
N SER A 151 -5.67 20.16 2.47
CA SER A 151 -4.80 20.45 3.61
C SER A 151 -4.96 19.40 4.71
N ASP A 152 -6.20 18.96 4.97
CA ASP A 152 -6.46 17.92 5.97
C ASP A 152 -5.84 16.58 5.57
N ILE A 153 -5.90 16.21 4.29
CA ILE A 153 -5.26 14.99 3.77
C ILE A 153 -3.72 15.07 3.90
N VAL A 154 -3.13 16.22 3.55
CA VAL A 154 -1.69 16.43 3.74
C VAL A 154 -1.32 16.35 5.21
N HIS A 155 -2.12 16.96 6.09
CA HIS A 155 -1.93 16.89 7.53
C HIS A 155 -2.07 15.47 8.10
N ALA A 156 -2.98 14.68 7.53
CA ALA A 156 -3.19 13.27 7.85
C ALA A 156 -2.06 12.36 7.36
N SER A 157 -1.27 12.79 6.37
CA SER A 157 -0.20 11.96 5.80
C SER A 157 0.96 11.74 6.78
N ILE A 158 1.66 10.61 6.63
CA ILE A 158 2.86 10.28 7.45
C ILE A 158 3.94 11.37 7.35
N ASN A 159 4.03 12.11 6.25
CA ASN A 159 4.99 13.19 6.05
C ASN A 159 4.77 14.37 7.01
N SER A 160 3.55 14.52 7.51
CA SER A 160 3.17 15.53 8.51
C SER A 160 3.33 15.03 9.95
N SER A 161 3.89 13.84 10.16
CA SER A 161 4.21 13.32 11.49
C SER A 161 5.64 13.69 11.90
N LYS A 162 5.86 13.92 13.19
CA LYS A 162 7.21 14.08 13.77
C LYS A 162 8.11 12.86 13.53
N ILE A 163 7.52 11.69 13.27
CA ILE A 163 8.26 10.47 12.92
C ILE A 163 9.02 10.65 11.60
N TRP A 164 8.49 11.47 10.68
CA TRP A 164 9.08 11.68 9.37
C TRP A 164 10.45 12.35 9.43
N ASP A 165 10.70 13.19 10.43
CA ASP A 165 12.01 13.84 10.66
C ASP A 165 13.14 12.82 10.92
N HIS A 166 12.79 11.61 11.36
CA HIS A 166 13.72 10.51 11.59
C HIS A 166 13.80 9.52 10.42
N CYS A 167 13.02 9.75 9.36
CA CYS A 167 12.84 8.81 8.27
C CYS A 167 13.89 9.01 7.18
N LYS A 168 14.62 7.93 6.85
CA LYS A 168 15.47 7.91 5.66
C LYS A 168 14.70 7.37 4.46
N VAL A 169 14.49 8.23 3.46
CA VAL A 169 13.86 7.84 2.19
C VAL A 169 14.87 7.10 1.29
N LEU A 170 14.43 5.98 0.73
CA LEU A 170 15.12 5.15 -0.24
C LEU A 170 14.21 5.03 -1.46
N THR A 171 14.76 5.13 -2.67
CA THR A 171 13.93 5.14 -3.89
C THR A 171 14.32 4.01 -4.84
N LEU A 172 13.32 3.21 -5.26
CA LEU A 172 13.43 2.31 -6.40
C LEU A 172 13.04 3.07 -7.67
N THR A 173 13.95 3.11 -8.63
CA THR A 173 13.80 3.87 -9.88
C THR A 173 13.62 3.00 -11.12
N GLN A 174 13.91 1.70 -11.02
CA GLN A 174 13.86 0.80 -12.16
C GLN A 174 12.55 -0.02 -12.16
N ASN A 175 11.76 0.11 -13.24
CA ASN A 175 10.59 -0.74 -13.45
C ASN A 175 11.03 -2.13 -13.93
N MET A 176 10.88 -3.12 -13.05
CA MET A 176 11.27 -4.50 -13.32
C MET A 176 10.22 -5.25 -14.14
N ARG A 177 8.94 -4.87 -14.03
CA ARG A 177 7.83 -5.49 -14.78
C ARG A 177 7.98 -5.24 -16.28
N LEU A 178 8.36 -4.03 -16.66
CA LEU A 178 8.53 -3.66 -18.08
C LEU A 178 9.83 -4.17 -18.69
N LYS A 179 10.86 -4.39 -17.85
CA LYS A 179 12.16 -4.88 -18.32
C LYS A 179 12.10 -6.33 -18.83
N ASN A 180 11.21 -7.14 -18.26
CA ASN A 180 11.12 -8.58 -18.55
C ASN A 180 10.23 -8.93 -19.74
N ASN A 181 9.38 -8.01 -20.22
CA ASN A 181 8.33 -8.32 -21.19
C ASN A 181 8.71 -8.08 -22.68
N GLY A 182 9.98 -7.82 -22.99
CA GLY A 182 10.38 -7.40 -24.33
C GLY A 182 9.90 -5.97 -24.60
N LYS A 183 10.82 -5.05 -24.88
CA LYS A 183 10.47 -3.64 -25.05
C LYS A 183 9.64 -3.45 -26.32
N SER A 184 8.34 -3.20 -26.21
CA SER A 184 7.64 -2.41 -27.22
C SER A 184 7.74 -0.93 -26.84
N ASP A 185 7.98 -0.06 -27.81
CA ASP A 185 8.02 1.39 -27.57
C ASP A 185 6.69 1.91 -27.00
N GLU A 186 5.59 1.24 -27.31
CA GLU A 186 4.24 1.54 -26.80
C GLU A 186 4.15 1.36 -25.27
N ILE A 187 4.63 0.23 -24.74
CA ILE A 187 4.62 -0.04 -23.29
C ILE A 187 5.45 1.00 -22.54
N LYS A 188 6.56 1.43 -23.13
CA LYS A 188 7.40 2.48 -22.56
C LYS A 188 6.69 3.84 -22.56
N LYS A 189 6.09 4.23 -23.70
CA LYS A 189 5.30 5.47 -23.81
C LYS A 189 4.16 5.50 -22.80
N PHE A 190 3.41 4.40 -22.66
CA PHE A 190 2.32 4.28 -21.69
C PHE A 190 2.84 4.39 -20.25
N SER A 191 3.95 3.74 -19.92
CA SER A 191 4.56 3.86 -18.59
C SER A 191 5.02 5.29 -18.28
N ASP A 192 5.63 5.98 -19.25
CA ASP A 192 6.08 7.35 -19.09
C ASP A 192 4.87 8.30 -18.95
N TRP A 193 3.77 8.04 -19.68
CA TRP A 193 2.52 8.77 -19.56
C TRP A 193 1.89 8.60 -18.15
N ILE A 194 1.74 7.37 -17.65
CA ILE A 194 1.23 7.10 -16.29
C ILE A 194 2.07 7.80 -15.22
N LEU A 195 3.41 7.80 -15.37
CA LEU A 195 4.27 8.48 -14.41
C LEU A 195 4.02 9.99 -14.42
N LYS A 196 3.83 10.61 -15.59
CA LYS A 196 3.47 12.02 -15.69
C LYS A 196 2.09 12.33 -15.11
N VAL A 197 1.11 11.44 -15.28
CA VAL A 197 -0.21 11.53 -14.61
C VAL A 197 -0.01 11.59 -13.10
N GLY A 198 0.67 10.60 -12.53
CA GLY A 198 0.85 10.49 -11.08
C GLY A 198 1.71 11.61 -10.48
N GLU A 199 2.60 12.20 -11.25
CA GLU A 199 3.42 13.36 -10.83
C GLU A 199 2.70 14.71 -11.03
N GLY A 200 1.49 14.73 -11.58
CA GLY A 200 0.75 15.96 -11.87
C GLY A 200 1.46 16.85 -12.89
N LYS A 201 2.12 16.24 -13.89
CA LYS A 201 2.92 16.94 -14.92
C LYS A 201 2.24 17.05 -16.28
N LEU A 202 1.03 16.50 -16.42
CA LEU A 202 0.31 16.52 -17.70
C LEU A 202 -0.54 17.77 -17.89
N ALA A 203 -0.98 18.41 -16.82
CA ALA A 203 -1.79 19.62 -16.86
C ALA A 203 -1.16 20.70 -15.98
N VAL A 204 -1.22 21.95 -16.46
CA VAL A 204 -0.81 23.16 -15.72
C VAL A 204 -1.92 24.19 -15.87
N PRO A 205 -2.25 24.95 -14.81
CA PRO A 205 -1.61 24.99 -13.49
C PRO A 205 -2.04 23.83 -12.58
N ASN A 206 -1.18 23.44 -11.64
CA ASN A 206 -1.47 22.38 -10.66
C ASN A 206 -2.20 22.97 -9.43
N ASP A 207 -3.39 23.51 -9.67
CA ASP A 207 -4.23 24.17 -8.64
C ASP A 207 -5.07 23.18 -7.82
N GLY A 208 -4.97 21.89 -8.13
CA GLY A 208 -5.75 20.81 -7.51
C GLY A 208 -6.75 20.18 -8.46
N TYR A 209 -7.01 20.81 -9.61
CA TYR A 209 -7.77 20.24 -10.71
C TYR A 209 -6.84 20.04 -11.91
N ALA A 210 -7.06 18.98 -12.65
CA ALA A 210 -6.30 18.68 -13.85
C ALA A 210 -7.23 18.00 -14.85
N GLU A 211 -7.33 18.56 -16.05
CA GLU A 211 -7.90 17.87 -17.19
C GLU A 211 -6.80 17.04 -17.85
N ILE A 212 -7.07 15.76 -18.05
CA ILE A 212 -6.10 14.81 -18.61
C ILE A 212 -6.77 14.09 -19.76
N ASP A 213 -6.19 14.21 -20.95
CA ASP A 213 -6.61 13.42 -22.10
C ASP A 213 -6.21 11.97 -21.91
N ILE A 214 -7.21 11.09 -21.87
CA ILE A 214 -7.00 9.64 -21.90
C ILE A 214 -6.79 9.23 -23.36
N PRO A 215 -5.71 8.48 -23.68
CA PRO A 215 -5.50 7.97 -25.03
C PRO A 215 -6.71 7.21 -25.57
N LYS A 216 -7.11 7.51 -26.82
CA LYS A 216 -8.35 6.98 -27.42
C LYS A 216 -8.37 5.45 -27.49
N GLU A 217 -7.20 4.84 -27.64
CA GLU A 217 -7.01 3.39 -27.65
C GLU A 217 -7.34 2.71 -26.32
N LEU A 218 -7.45 3.48 -25.21
CA LEU A 218 -7.85 2.98 -23.90
C LEU A 218 -9.34 3.21 -23.60
N LEU A 219 -10.06 3.90 -24.48
CA LEU A 219 -11.45 4.27 -24.28
C LEU A 219 -12.39 3.30 -25.00
N ILE A 220 -13.51 3.00 -24.33
CA ILE A 220 -14.67 2.39 -24.97
C ILE A 220 -15.57 3.56 -25.39
N VAL A 221 -15.61 3.86 -26.69
CA VAL A 221 -16.27 5.06 -27.22
C VAL A 221 -17.67 4.79 -27.78
N ASP A 222 -17.92 3.58 -28.27
CA ASP A 222 -19.19 3.18 -28.90
C ASP A 222 -19.97 2.25 -27.96
N TYR A 223 -20.89 2.81 -27.18
CA TYR A 223 -21.78 2.04 -26.31
C TYR A 223 -23.12 2.73 -26.04
N ASP A 224 -24.16 1.93 -25.84
CA ASP A 224 -25.47 2.42 -25.40
C ASP A 224 -25.52 2.52 -23.86
N GLU A 225 -25.13 1.43 -23.18
CA GLU A 225 -25.10 1.36 -21.72
C GLU A 225 -23.68 1.05 -21.21
N PRO A 226 -23.17 1.80 -20.21
CA PRO A 226 -21.77 1.71 -19.79
C PRO A 226 -21.42 0.39 -19.09
N ILE A 227 -22.32 -0.18 -18.28
CA ILE A 227 -22.05 -1.43 -17.54
C ILE A 227 -22.00 -2.65 -18.49
N PRO A 228 -22.99 -2.88 -19.37
CA PRO A 228 -22.89 -3.91 -20.40
C PRO A 228 -21.62 -3.77 -21.25
N ALA A 229 -21.28 -2.54 -21.66
CA ALA A 229 -20.13 -2.29 -22.52
C ALA A 229 -18.79 -2.61 -21.86
N ILE A 230 -18.55 -2.16 -20.61
CA ILE A 230 -17.30 -2.47 -19.91
C ILE A 230 -17.17 -3.96 -19.61
N VAL A 231 -18.28 -4.64 -19.31
CA VAL A 231 -18.31 -6.09 -19.08
C VAL A 231 -18.02 -6.85 -20.36
N GLN A 232 -18.67 -6.51 -21.47
CA GLN A 232 -18.42 -7.15 -22.77
C GLN A 232 -16.99 -6.90 -23.27
N SER A 233 -16.49 -5.67 -23.11
CA SER A 233 -15.11 -5.33 -23.50
C SER A 233 -14.07 -6.08 -22.67
N THR A 234 -14.33 -6.29 -21.37
CA THR A 234 -13.36 -6.93 -20.47
C THR A 234 -13.47 -8.45 -20.53
N TYR A 235 -14.70 -8.98 -20.51
CA TYR A 235 -15.05 -10.40 -20.51
C TYR A 235 -15.87 -10.77 -21.76
N PRO A 236 -15.26 -10.76 -22.96
CA PRO A 236 -15.96 -11.12 -24.19
C PRO A 236 -16.44 -12.58 -24.13
N ASN A 237 -17.68 -12.82 -24.57
CA ASN A 237 -18.33 -14.14 -24.56
C ASN A 237 -18.30 -14.80 -23.16
N LEU A 238 -18.61 -14.03 -22.12
CA LEU A 238 -18.58 -14.51 -20.73
C LEU A 238 -19.39 -15.81 -20.53
N ILE A 239 -20.56 -15.94 -21.17
CA ILE A 239 -21.44 -17.12 -21.05
C ILE A 239 -20.75 -18.40 -21.55
N ASP A 240 -19.84 -18.31 -22.52
CA ASP A 240 -19.11 -19.47 -23.03
C ASP A 240 -17.88 -19.80 -22.16
N HIS A 241 -17.42 -18.84 -21.36
CA HIS A 241 -16.15 -18.91 -20.66
C HIS A 241 -16.24 -18.82 -19.13
N TYR A 242 -17.44 -18.69 -18.54
CA TYR A 242 -17.62 -18.52 -17.10
C TYR A 242 -17.10 -19.69 -16.26
N LYS A 243 -16.97 -20.89 -16.83
CA LYS A 243 -16.35 -22.05 -16.18
C LYS A 243 -14.82 -22.10 -16.31
N SER A 244 -14.23 -21.25 -17.14
CA SER A 244 -12.79 -21.22 -17.37
C SER A 244 -12.08 -20.37 -16.31
N HIS A 245 -11.42 -21.04 -15.38
CA HIS A 245 -10.64 -20.37 -14.33
C HIS A 245 -9.58 -19.41 -14.91
N HIS A 246 -8.87 -19.82 -15.96
CA HIS A 246 -7.83 -18.98 -16.58
C HIS A 246 -8.43 -17.72 -17.23
N PHE A 247 -9.58 -17.86 -17.90
CA PHE A 247 -10.28 -16.73 -18.50
C PHE A 247 -10.68 -15.68 -17.46
N LEU A 248 -11.25 -16.13 -16.33
CA LEU A 248 -11.70 -15.25 -15.26
C LEU A 248 -10.54 -14.59 -14.51
N GLN A 249 -9.48 -15.34 -14.19
CA GLN A 249 -8.36 -14.85 -13.39
C GLN A 249 -7.46 -13.84 -14.12
N SER A 250 -7.50 -13.82 -15.45
CA SER A 250 -6.67 -12.91 -16.26
C SER A 250 -7.28 -11.52 -16.47
N ARG A 251 -8.46 -11.26 -15.88
CA ARG A 251 -9.26 -10.05 -16.12
C ARG A 251 -9.81 -9.52 -14.81
N ALA A 252 -10.00 -8.21 -14.74
CA ALA A 252 -10.66 -7.54 -13.64
C ALA A 252 -11.27 -6.23 -14.13
N ILE A 253 -12.42 -5.86 -13.56
CA ILE A 253 -13.00 -4.53 -13.71
C ILE A 253 -12.80 -3.81 -12.37
N LEU A 254 -12.31 -2.57 -12.44
CA LEU A 254 -12.12 -1.71 -11.29
C LEU A 254 -13.04 -0.50 -11.43
N ALA A 255 -13.71 -0.12 -10.35
CA ALA A 255 -14.52 1.09 -10.28
C ALA A 255 -14.15 1.90 -9.04
N SER A 256 -14.44 3.21 -9.08
CA SER A 256 -14.05 4.17 -8.04
C SER A 256 -14.87 4.04 -6.75
N THR A 257 -16.09 3.50 -6.83
CA THR A 257 -17.02 3.42 -5.70
C THR A 257 -17.58 2.02 -5.56
N ILE A 258 -17.92 1.64 -4.32
CA ILE A 258 -18.46 0.31 -4.01
C ILE A 258 -19.82 0.12 -4.68
N GLU A 259 -20.62 1.17 -4.76
CA GLU A 259 -21.94 1.12 -5.40
C GLU A 259 -21.84 0.73 -6.88
N VAL A 260 -20.84 1.25 -7.60
CA VAL A 260 -20.63 0.89 -9.02
C VAL A 260 -20.03 -0.52 -9.13
N VAL A 261 -19.14 -0.90 -8.22
CA VAL A 261 -18.64 -2.29 -8.14
C VAL A 261 -19.80 -3.27 -7.94
N ASP A 262 -20.74 -2.95 -7.06
CA ASP A 262 -21.91 -3.78 -6.79
C ASP A 262 -22.84 -3.86 -8.00
N GLN A 263 -23.12 -2.73 -8.67
CA GLN A 263 -23.91 -2.74 -9.92
C GLN A 263 -23.27 -3.62 -11.01
N ILE A 264 -21.95 -3.52 -11.20
CA ILE A 264 -21.22 -4.35 -12.16
C ILE A 264 -21.28 -5.83 -11.75
N ASN A 265 -21.05 -6.14 -10.47
CA ASN A 265 -21.11 -7.51 -9.97
C ASN A 265 -22.51 -8.11 -10.11
N THR A 266 -23.56 -7.37 -9.77
CA THR A 266 -24.95 -7.80 -9.94
C THR A 266 -25.26 -8.07 -11.41
N TYR A 267 -24.84 -7.19 -12.32
CA TYR A 267 -25.01 -7.40 -13.74
C TYR A 267 -24.27 -8.65 -14.23
N VAL A 268 -22.98 -8.81 -13.90
CA VAL A 268 -22.18 -9.98 -14.28
C VAL A 268 -22.81 -11.28 -13.76
N LEU A 269 -23.28 -11.30 -12.51
CA LEU A 269 -23.95 -12.46 -11.93
C LEU A 269 -25.27 -12.78 -12.64
N SER A 270 -26.02 -11.76 -13.08
CA SER A 270 -27.27 -11.97 -13.84
C SER A 270 -27.07 -12.63 -15.21
N LEU A 271 -25.86 -12.57 -15.77
CA LEU A 271 -25.52 -13.21 -17.04
C LEU A 271 -25.11 -14.68 -16.89
N ILE A 272 -24.69 -15.10 -15.68
CA ILE A 272 -24.19 -16.45 -15.45
C ILE A 272 -25.38 -17.38 -15.18
N PRO A 273 -25.52 -18.51 -15.90
CA PRO A 273 -26.61 -19.46 -15.65
C PRO A 273 -26.46 -20.11 -14.27
N GLY A 274 -27.47 -19.95 -13.40
CA GLY A 274 -27.53 -20.54 -12.05
C GLY A 274 -28.30 -19.66 -11.09
#